data_AF-A0A227J0G1-F1
#
_entry.id   AF-A0A227J0G1-F1
#
_cell.length_a   1.000
_cell.length_b   1.000
_cell.length_c   1.000
_cell.angle_alpha   90.00
_cell.angle_beta   90.00
_cell.angle_gamma   90.00
#
_symmetry.space_group_name_H-M   'P 1'
#
loop_
_entity.id
_entity.type
_entity.pdbx_description
1 polymer ?
#
loop_
_entity_poly.entity_id
_entity_poly.type
_entity_poly.pdbx_seq_one_letter_code
_entity_poly.pdbx_strand_id
1 'polypeptide(L)'
;CINVDMDAPMQAFLKAMLPQQHTECCVGGARSPETFARNIDETIISTIETVQTEVWENEAIAPSKRNRELVTRLHGLGIFKYKDAVLMVANHL
;
A
#
# COMPACT_ATOMS: atom_id res chain seq x y z
N CYS A 1 -35.68 -29.47 -15.73
CA CYS A 1 -36.27 -29.76 -14.41
C CYS A 1 -35.17 -29.58 -13.36
N ILE A 2 -35.43 -28.87 -12.26
CA ILE A 2 -34.49 -28.74 -11.15
C ILE A 2 -35.01 -29.67 -10.04
N ASN A 3 -34.17 -30.61 -9.60
CA ASN A 3 -34.47 -31.48 -8.46
C ASN A 3 -33.90 -30.83 -7.20
N VAL A 4 -34.76 -30.39 -6.29
CA VAL A 4 -34.37 -29.79 -5.01
C VAL A 4 -34.72 -30.77 -3.90
N ASP A 5 -33.69 -31.23 -3.19
CA ASP A 5 -33.83 -32.11 -2.03
C ASP A 5 -34.38 -31.29 -0.84
N MET A 6 -35.61 -31.63 -0.39
CA MET A 6 -36.28 -30.96 0.74
C MET A 6 -35.95 -31.60 2.10
N ASP A 7 -35.25 -32.74 2.13
CA ASP A 7 -34.76 -33.34 3.37
C ASP A 7 -33.45 -32.69 3.84
N ALA A 8 -32.84 -31.85 2.99
CA ALA A 8 -31.65 -31.10 3.35
C ALA A 8 -31.99 -29.97 4.34
N PRO A 9 -31.25 -29.83 5.46
CA PRO A 9 -31.46 -28.73 6.40
C PRO A 9 -31.22 -27.39 5.70
N MET A 10 -32.01 -26.37 6.06
CA MET A 10 -31.97 -25.03 5.47
C MET A 10 -30.55 -24.42 5.40
N GLN A 11 -29.68 -24.79 6.34
CA GLN A 11 -28.28 -24.39 6.37
C GLN A 11 -27.48 -24.86 5.13
N ALA A 12 -27.74 -26.06 4.62
CA ALA A 12 -27.06 -26.59 3.43
C ALA A 12 -27.48 -25.83 2.16
N PHE A 13 -28.76 -25.46 2.08
CA PHE A 13 -29.28 -24.64 0.99
C PHE A 13 -28.68 -23.22 1.00
N LEU A 14 -28.61 -22.58 2.17
CA LEU A 14 -28.00 -21.26 2.30
C LEU A 14 -26.51 -21.27 1.94
N LYS A 15 -25.77 -22.34 2.31
CA LYS A 15 -24.36 -22.51 1.91
C LYS A 15 -24.15 -22.65 0.40
N ALA A 16 -25.12 -23.20 -0.34
CA ALA A 16 -25.04 -23.30 -1.80
C ALA A 16 -25.36 -21.98 -2.51
N MET A 17 -26.09 -21.08 -1.86
CA MET A 17 -26.48 -19.76 -2.39
C MET A 17 -25.50 -18.65 -2.00
N LEU A 18 -24.74 -18.85 -0.93
CA LEU A 18 -23.64 -17.97 -0.56
C LEU A 18 -22.43 -18.33 -1.44
N PRO A 19 -21.66 -17.34 -1.93
CA PRO A 19 -20.36 -17.61 -2.53
C PRO A 19 -19.60 -18.49 -1.56
N GLN A 20 -19.17 -19.68 -1.99
CA GLN A 20 -18.35 -20.53 -1.14
C GLN A 20 -17.21 -19.64 -0.68
N GLN A 21 -17.18 -19.34 0.62
CA GLN A 21 -16.09 -18.61 1.23
C GLN A 21 -14.90 -19.53 1.06
N HIS A 22 -14.21 -19.34 -0.06
CA HIS A 22 -12.97 -20.01 -0.32
C HIS A 22 -12.10 -19.57 0.84
N THR A 23 -11.83 -20.51 1.75
CA THR A 23 -10.92 -20.35 2.88
C THR A 23 -9.47 -20.21 2.37
N GLU A 24 -9.28 -19.54 1.23
CA GLU A 24 -8.03 -18.96 0.77
C GLU A 24 -7.93 -17.48 1.13
N CYS A 25 -8.94 -16.90 1.79
CA CYS A 25 -8.84 -15.53 2.33
C CYS A 25 -7.74 -15.40 3.42
N CYS A 26 -7.13 -16.50 3.86
CA CYS A 26 -6.13 -16.52 4.93
C CYS A 26 -4.76 -17.14 4.59
N VAL A 27 -4.47 -17.58 3.35
CA VAL A 27 -3.17 -18.25 3.04
C VAL A 27 -2.41 -17.70 1.82
N GLY A 28 -2.92 -16.70 1.09
CA GLY A 28 -2.18 -16.19 -0.08
C GLY A 28 -2.40 -14.73 -0.46
N GLY A 29 -3.28 -14.00 0.22
CA GLY A 29 -3.38 -12.56 0.03
C GLY A 29 -2.38 -11.90 0.97
N ALA A 30 -1.34 -11.28 0.43
CA ALA A 30 -0.62 -10.24 1.13
C ALA A 30 -1.67 -9.24 1.64
N ARG A 31 -2.09 -9.37 2.90
CA ARG A 31 -2.63 -8.25 3.65
C ARG A 31 -1.50 -7.25 3.63
N SER A 32 -1.53 -6.33 2.66
CA SER A 32 -0.75 -5.12 2.73
C SER A 32 -1.02 -4.59 4.14
N PRO A 33 0.00 -4.48 5.01
CA PRO A 33 -0.20 -3.79 6.27
C PRO A 33 -0.48 -2.35 5.88
N GLU A 34 -1.76 -2.01 5.73
CA GLU A 34 -2.20 -0.65 5.48
C GLU A 34 -1.97 0.10 6.79
N THR A 35 -0.76 0.62 6.94
CA THR A 35 -0.36 1.46 8.05
C THR A 35 -0.99 2.83 7.81
N PHE A 36 -2.19 3.03 8.35
CA PHE A 36 -2.78 4.37 8.47
C PHE A 36 -1.91 5.17 9.44
N ALA A 37 -1.02 6.01 8.89
CA ALA A 37 -0.30 6.97 9.70
C ALA A 37 -1.31 7.83 10.46
N ARG A 38 -1.09 7.98 11.76
CA ARG A 38 -2.01 8.73 12.63
C ARG A 38 -1.93 10.23 12.35
N ASN A 39 -0.82 10.66 11.74
CA ASN A 39 -0.56 12.02 11.27
C ASN A 39 -0.05 11.99 9.80
N ILE A 40 -0.51 12.94 8.98
CA ILE A 40 0.00 13.18 7.63
C ILE A 40 1.50 13.49 7.60
N ASP A 41 2.03 14.13 8.65
CA ASP A 41 3.44 14.49 8.77
C ASP A 41 4.31 13.23 8.87
N GLU A 42 3.85 12.21 9.61
CA GLU A 42 4.54 10.92 9.73
C GLU A 42 4.59 10.20 8.37
N THR A 43 3.50 10.24 7.60
CA THR A 43 3.48 9.68 6.24
C THR A 43 4.51 10.38 5.34
N ILE A 44 4.60 11.70 5.42
CA ILE A 44 5.53 12.50 4.61
C ILE A 44 6.97 12.11 4.96
N ILE A 45 7.32 12.10 6.25
CA ILE A 45 8.65 11.75 6.73
C ILE A 45 9.02 10.32 6.33
N SER A 46 8.14 9.35 6.58
CA SER A 46 8.37 7.94 6.22
C SER A 46 8.57 7.76 4.70
N THR A 47 7.82 8.49 3.88
CA THR A 47 7.97 8.45 2.42
C THR A 47 9.32 9.04 1.99
N ILE A 48 9.74 10.15 2.60
CA ILE A 48 11.05 10.77 2.33
C ILE A 48 12.19 9.80 2.64
N GLU A 49 12.17 9.16 3.81
CA GLU A 49 13.18 8.18 4.23
C GLU A 49 13.23 6.96 3.32
N THR A 50 12.05 6.46 2.91
CA THR A 50 11.94 5.32 2.00
C THR A 50 12.56 5.64 0.64
N VAL A 51 12.16 6.76 0.02
CA VAL A 51 12.69 7.16 -1.29
C VAL A 51 14.17 7.53 -1.20
N GLN A 52 14.62 8.12 -0.10
CA GLN A 52 16.04 8.38 0.15
C GLN A 52 16.83 7.07 0.17
N THR A 53 16.39 6.07 0.92
CA THR A 53 17.05 4.74 0.94
C THR A 53 17.11 4.14 -0.47
N GLU A 54 15.99 4.12 -1.20
CA GLU A 54 15.92 3.58 -2.56
C GLU A 54 16.89 4.27 -3.54
N VAL A 55 17.02 5.59 -3.45
CA VAL A 55 17.90 6.38 -4.35
C VAL A 55 19.37 6.18 -3.99
N TRP A 56 19.70 5.95 -2.72
CA TRP A 56 21.08 5.72 -2.27
C TRP A 56 21.54 4.29 -2.52
N GLU A 57 20.66 3.30 -2.36
CA GLU A 57 20.93 1.88 -2.65
C GLU A 57 21.06 1.62 -4.16
N ASN A 58 20.46 2.46 -4.99
CA ASN A 58 20.54 2.30 -6.43
C ASN A 58 21.87 2.82 -7.00
N GLU A 59 22.80 1.89 -7.24
CA GLU A 59 24.12 2.16 -7.83
C GLU A 59 24.08 2.70 -9.27
N ALA A 60 22.95 2.57 -9.98
CA ALA A 60 22.81 3.13 -11.33
C ALA A 60 22.69 4.67 -11.31
N ILE A 61 22.37 5.27 -10.15
CA ILE A 61 22.26 6.72 -9.99
C ILE A 61 23.59 7.27 -9.51
N ALA A 62 24.24 8.07 -10.36
CA ALA A 62 25.45 8.79 -10.00
C ALA A 62 25.22 9.65 -8.73
N PRO A 63 26.18 9.72 -7.78
CA PRO A 63 26.03 10.50 -6.55
C PRO A 63 25.62 11.96 -6.78
N SER A 64 26.13 12.59 -7.84
CA SER A 64 25.78 13.96 -8.22
C SER A 64 24.33 14.15 -8.68
N LYS A 65 23.63 13.06 -9.02
CA LYS A 65 22.23 13.07 -9.47
C LYS A 65 21.24 12.59 -8.42
N ARG A 66 21.70 12.08 -7.27
CA ARG A 66 20.82 11.52 -6.22
C ARG A 66 19.80 12.53 -5.70
N ASN A 67 20.21 13.74 -5.37
CA ASN A 67 19.29 14.77 -4.85
C ASN A 67 18.20 15.13 -5.88
N ARG A 68 18.56 15.22 -7.16
CA ARG A 68 17.61 15.49 -8.23
C ARG A 68 16.62 14.33 -8.41
N GLU A 69 17.11 13.09 -8.36
CA GLU A 69 16.26 11.90 -8.46
C GLU A 69 15.29 11.80 -7.28
N LEU A 70 15.77 12.03 -6.05
CA LEU A 70 14.94 12.07 -4.84
C LEU A 70 13.79 13.07 -4.99
N VAL A 71 14.09 14.31 -5.37
CA VAL A 71 13.06 15.35 -5.58
C VAL A 71 12.09 14.97 -6.70
N THR A 72 12.58 14.34 -7.77
CA THR A 72 11.73 13.90 -8.91
C THR A 72 10.75 12.82 -8.48
N ARG A 73 11.20 11.83 -7.69
CA ARG A 73 10.35 10.76 -7.16
C ARG A 73 9.32 11.28 -6.16
N LEU A 74 9.73 12.12 -5.22
CA LEU A 74 8.82 12.75 -4.24
C LEU A 74 7.77 13.62 -4.92
N HIS A 75 8.13 14.29 -6.02
CA HIS A 75 7.18 15.03 -6.85
C HIS A 75 6.16 14.11 -7.53
N GLY A 76 6.60 12.98 -8.08
CA GLY A 76 5.71 11.97 -8.68
C GLY A 76 4.71 11.37 -7.67
N LEU A 77 5.12 11.21 -6.41
CA LEU A 77 4.27 10.74 -5.31
C LEU A 77 3.31 11.83 -4.78
N GLY A 78 3.45 13.08 -5.23
CA GLY A 78 2.57 14.17 -4.82
C GLY A 78 2.84 14.72 -3.41
N ILE A 79 3.97 14.39 -2.80
CA ILE A 79 4.32 14.82 -1.43
C ILE A 79 4.36 16.34 -1.28
N PHE A 80 4.80 17.07 -2.31
CA PHE A 80 4.85 18.53 -2.28
C PHE A 80 3.48 19.23 -2.30
N LYS A 81 2.37 18.48 -2.45
CA LYS A 81 1.01 19.03 -2.30
C LYS A 81 0.62 19.25 -0.84
N TYR A 82 1.31 18.61 0.09
CA TYR A 82 1.06 18.78 1.51
C TYR A 82 1.72 20.05 2.03
N LYS A 83 1.06 20.66 3.02
CA LYS A 83 1.57 21.85 3.69
C LYS A 83 2.92 21.53 4.35
N ASP A 84 3.89 22.43 4.24
CA ASP A 84 5.22 22.34 4.85
C ASP A 84 6.12 21.19 4.36
N ALA A 85 5.65 20.35 3.42
CA ALA A 85 6.44 19.25 2.85
C ALA A 85 7.74 19.69 2.17
N VAL A 86 7.74 20.86 1.51
CA VAL A 86 8.95 21.42 0.89
C VAL A 86 10.02 21.72 1.95
N LEU A 87 9.60 22.27 3.10
CA LEU A 87 10.50 22.59 4.20
C LEU A 87 11.03 21.31 4.87
N MET A 88 10.18 20.30 5.02
CA MET A 88 10.59 18.99 5.56
C MET A 88 11.65 18.32 4.67
N VAL A 89 11.46 18.30 3.35
CA VAL A 89 12.44 17.75 2.41
C VAL A 89 13.75 18.52 2.44
N ALA A 90 13.70 19.85 2.52
CA ALA A 90 14.90 20.69 2.59
C ALA A 90 15.71 20.48 3.87
N ASN A 91 15.07 20.13 4.99
CA ASN A 91 15.78 19.79 6.24
C ASN A 91 16.43 18.40 6.20
N HIS A 92 16.00 17.51 5.29
CA HIS A 92 16.50 16.13 5.15
C HIS A 92 17.56 15.94 4.04
N LEU A 93 17.84 16.99 3.26
CA LEU A 93 18.80 17.03 2.13
C LEU A 93 20.09 17.76 2.51
#